data_AF-A0AAV2N9W8-F1
#
_entry.id   AF-A0AAV2N9W8-F1
#
_cell.length_a   1.000
_cell.length_b   1.000
_cell.length_c   1.000
_cell.angle_alpha   90.00
_cell.angle_beta   90.00
_cell.angle_gamma   90.00
#
_symmetry.space_group_name_H-M   'P 1'
#
loop_
_entity.id
_entity.type
_entity.pdbx_description
1 polymer ?
#
loop_
_entity_poly.entity_id
_entity_poly.type
_entity_poly.pdbx_seq_one_letter_code
_entity_poly.pdbx_strand_id
1 'polypeptide(L)'
;MDALQLRNFKDFLVLYNQISETCFKKCANTFLTREITSDEDLCISNCAQKYIHANHKIMEIFMEVQPIMVRRRMEEINTTQAALEAQNQQVEQNPQ
;
A
#
# COMPACT_ATOMS: atom_id res chain seq x y z
N MET A 1 -3.31 -5.73 25.57
CA MET A 1 -3.93 -5.56 24.24
C MET A 1 -3.27 -6.54 23.29
N ASP A 2 -4.06 -7.20 22.46
CA ASP A 2 -3.56 -8.12 21.43
C ASP A 2 -2.76 -7.33 20.37
N ALA A 3 -1.61 -7.86 19.95
CA ALA A 3 -0.70 -7.19 19.01
C ALA A 3 -1.35 -6.95 17.64
N LEU A 4 -2.25 -7.84 17.21
CA LEU A 4 -3.00 -7.70 15.97
C LEU A 4 -3.97 -6.52 16.03
N GLN A 5 -4.70 -6.37 17.14
CA GLN A 5 -5.62 -5.25 17.35
C GLN A 5 -4.88 -3.91 17.33
N LEU A 6 -3.71 -3.84 17.99
CA LEU A 6 -2.88 -2.64 17.99
C LEU A 6 -2.40 -2.27 16.58
N ARG A 7 -2.01 -3.27 15.78
CA ARG A 7 -1.63 -3.06 14.38
C ARG A 7 -2.79 -2.53 13.55
N ASN A 8 -3.97 -3.15 13.64
CA ASN A 8 -5.15 -2.71 12.90
C ASN A 8 -5.53 -1.26 13.25
N PHE A 9 -5.43 -0.89 14.52
CA PHE A 9 -5.68 0.48 14.96
C PHE A 9 -4.65 1.47 14.40
N LYS A 10 -3.37 1.10 14.40
CA LYS A 10 -2.30 1.90 13.79
C LYS A 10 -2.56 2.11 12.29
N ASP A 11 -2.91 1.05 11.58
CA ASP A 11 -3.17 1.10 10.13
C ASP A 11 -4.40 1.99 9.82
N PHE A 12 -5.45 1.92 10.66
CA PHE A 12 -6.59 2.83 10.57
C PHE A 12 -6.18 4.30 10.76
N LEU A 13 -5.35 4.62 11.76
CA LEU A 13 -4.91 5.99 11.99
C LEU A 13 -4.05 6.53 10.85
N VAL A 14 -3.21 5.69 10.26
CA VAL A 14 -2.43 6.05 9.07
C VAL A 14 -3.37 6.40 7.91
N LEU A 15 -4.37 5.56 7.65
CA LEU A 15 -5.37 5.80 6.61
C LEU A 15 -6.16 7.10 6.87
N TYR A 16 -6.61 7.32 8.10
CA TYR A 16 -7.34 8.53 8.49
C TYR A 16 -6.53 9.80 8.22
N ASN A 17 -5.24 9.81 8.58
CA ASN A 17 -4.35 10.94 8.34
C ASN A 17 -4.16 11.19 6.84
N GLN A 18 -3.96 10.14 6.05
CA GLN A 18 -3.81 10.23 4.59
C GLN A 18 -5.06 10.78 3.90
N ILE A 19 -6.25 10.31 4.30
CA ILE A 19 -7.54 10.81 3.78
C ILE A 19 -7.69 12.29 4.13
N SER A 20 -7.45 12.64 5.39
CA SER A 20 -7.58 14.02 5.88
C SER A 20 -6.67 14.98 5.11
N GLU A 21 -5.39 14.64 4.96
CA GLU A 21 -4.42 15.45 4.21
C GLU A 21 -4.80 15.56 2.73
N THR A 22 -5.17 14.44 2.10
CA THR A 22 -5.52 14.40 0.67
C THR A 22 -6.76 15.23 0.37
N CYS A 23 -7.80 15.11 1.18
CA CYS A 23 -9.04 15.85 0.98
C CYS A 23 -8.88 17.33 1.32
N PHE A 24 -8.10 17.67 2.34
CA PHE A 24 -7.75 19.07 2.62
C PHE A 24 -7.04 19.72 1.42
N LYS A 25 -5.98 19.09 0.89
CA LYS A 25 -5.23 19.62 -0.27
C LYS A 25 -6.07 19.76 -1.55
N LYS A 26 -7.13 18.97 -1.70
CA LYS A 26 -7.99 18.97 -2.90
C LYS A 26 -9.19 19.89 -2.77
N CYS A 27 -9.76 20.00 -1.57
CA CYS A 27 -11.05 20.66 -1.37
C CYS A 27 -10.91 22.04 -0.73
N ALA A 28 -9.98 22.25 0.21
CA ALA A 28 -9.78 23.56 0.82
C ALA A 28 -9.08 24.49 -0.17
N ASN A 29 -9.87 25.28 -0.90
CA ASN A 29 -9.40 26.06 -2.04
C ASN A 29 -9.45 27.58 -1.79
N THR A 30 -10.22 28.01 -0.78
CA THR A 30 -10.37 29.42 -0.42
C THR A 30 -10.05 29.59 1.06
N PHE A 31 -9.20 30.57 1.36
CA PHE A 31 -8.81 30.91 2.74
C PHE A 31 -9.33 32.29 3.14
N LEU A 32 -10.43 32.72 2.51
CA LEU A 32 -11.07 34.02 2.76
C LEU A 32 -11.89 34.03 4.06
N THR A 33 -12.38 32.85 4.48
CA THR A 33 -13.17 32.67 5.70
C THR A 33 -12.56 31.59 6.58
N ARG A 34 -12.81 31.66 7.89
CA ARG A 34 -12.44 30.59 8.83
C ARG A 34 -13.41 29.40 8.74
N GLU A 35 -14.63 29.64 8.29
CA GLU A 35 -15.67 28.62 8.16
C GLU A 35 -15.52 27.86 6.84
N ILE A 36 -15.84 26.57 6.88
CA ILE A 36 -15.89 25.70 5.69
C ILE A 36 -17.13 26.09 4.88
N THR A 37 -16.92 26.38 3.60
CA THR A 37 -18.03 26.72 2.70
C THR A 37 -18.84 25.46 2.33
N SER A 38 -20.10 25.64 1.90
CA SER A 38 -20.94 24.50 1.48
C SER A 38 -20.33 23.69 0.33
N ASP A 39 -19.58 24.33 -0.56
CA ASP A 39 -18.91 23.67 -1.68
C ASP A 39 -17.72 22.82 -1.20
N GLU A 40 -16.95 23.33 -0.24
CA GLU A 40 -15.84 22.61 0.38
C GLU A 40 -16.35 21.41 1.19
N ASP A 41 -17.44 21.56 1.94
CA ASP A 41 -18.06 20.47 2.70
C ASP A 41 -18.52 19.33 1.77
N LEU A 42 -19.24 19.69 0.69
CA LEU A 42 -19.64 18.73 -0.35
C LEU A 42 -18.43 18.06 -1.00
N CYS A 43 -17.35 18.80 -1.27
CA CYS A 43 -16.12 18.25 -1.83
C CYS A 43 -15.47 17.25 -0.86
N ILE A 44 -15.34 17.59 0.43
CA ILE A 44 -14.71 16.76 1.45
C ILE A 44 -15.48 15.44 1.62
N SER A 45 -16.80 15.51 1.70
CA SER A 45 -17.67 14.32 1.80
C SER A 45 -17.47 13.37 0.61
N ASN A 46 -17.51 13.92 -0.61
CA ASN A 46 -17.26 13.15 -1.83
C ASN A 46 -15.84 12.60 -1.91
N CYS A 47 -14.84 13.38 -1.49
CA CYS A 47 -13.44 12.98 -1.48
C CYS A 47 -13.21 11.77 -0.55
N ALA A 48 -13.72 11.84 0.68
CA ALA A 48 -13.60 10.77 1.66
C ALA A 48 -14.28 9.49 1.16
N GLN A 49 -15.51 9.59 0.65
CA GLN A 49 -16.25 8.45 0.12
C GLN A 49 -15.51 7.79 -1.07
N LYS A 50 -15.03 8.60 -2.03
CA LYS A 50 -14.25 8.10 -3.16
C LYS A 50 -12.97 7.43 -2.71
N TYR A 51 -12.25 8.00 -1.75
CA TYR A 51 -11.01 7.43 -1.24
C TYR A 51 -11.26 6.08 -0.57
N ILE A 52 -12.28 5.98 0.30
CA ILE A 52 -12.63 4.72 0.98
C ILE A 52 -13.01 3.64 -0.02
N HIS A 53 -13.86 3.97 -1.01
CA HIS A 53 -14.26 3.03 -2.05
C HIS A 53 -13.07 2.58 -2.90
N ALA A 54 -12.19 3.51 -3.27
CA ALA A 54 -10.97 3.19 -4.00
C ALA A 54 -10.04 2.29 -3.18
N ASN A 55 -9.84 2.59 -1.89
CA ASN A 55 -9.03 1.78 -1.00
C ASN A 55 -9.58 0.34 -0.89
N HIS A 56 -10.90 0.18 -0.72
CA HIS A 56 -11.53 -1.14 -0.71
C HIS A 56 -11.34 -1.88 -2.04
N LYS A 57 -11.51 -1.20 -3.18
CA LYS A 57 -11.34 -1.84 -4.48
C LYS A 57 -9.89 -2.25 -4.76
N ILE A 58 -8.93 -1.41 -4.36
CA ILE A 58 -7.50 -1.73 -4.45
C ILE A 58 -7.18 -2.94 -3.59
N MET A 59 -7.72 -3.00 -2.36
CA MET A 59 -7.50 -4.13 -1.46
C MET A 59 -8.08 -5.44 -2.04
N GLU A 60 -9.27 -5.40 -2.63
CA GLU A 60 -9.88 -6.55 -3.32
C GLU A 60 -8.94 -7.08 -4.42
N ILE A 61 -8.50 -6.21 -5.33
CA ILE A 61 -7.59 -6.60 -6.43
C ILE A 61 -6.24 -7.07 -5.88
N PHE A 62 -5.73 -6.41 -4.84
CA PHE A 62 -4.46 -6.78 -4.22
C PHE A 62 -4.50 -8.20 -3.66
N MET A 63 -5.60 -8.57 -2.99
CA MET A 63 -5.79 -9.93 -2.47
C MET A 63 -5.84 -10.99 -3.58
N GLU A 64 -6.34 -10.64 -4.76
CA GLU A 64 -6.36 -11.53 -5.93
C GLU A 64 -4.97 -11.67 -6.59
N VAL A 65 -4.26 -10.56 -6.76
CA VAL A 65 -3.03 -10.50 -7.57
C VAL A 65 -1.78 -10.82 -6.76
N GLN A 66 -1.74 -10.45 -5.48
CA GLN A 66 -0.55 -10.62 -4.63
C GLN A 66 -0.08 -12.09 -4.54
N PRO A 67 -0.93 -13.12 -4.36
CA PRO A 67 -0.47 -14.51 -4.29
C PRO A 67 0.20 -14.97 -5.58
N ILE A 68 -0.30 -14.54 -6.74
CA ILE A 68 0.27 -14.87 -8.05
C ILE A 68 1.66 -14.24 -8.18
N MET A 69 1.78 -12.97 -7.81
CA MET A 69 3.05 -12.24 -7.86
C MET A 69 4.10 -12.83 -6.90
N VAL A 70 3.69 -13.20 -5.68
CA VAL A 70 4.57 -13.84 -4.69
C VAL A 70 5.05 -15.20 -5.16
N ARG A 71 4.15 -16.02 -5.77
CA ARG A 71 4.53 -17.31 -6.36
C ARG A 71 5.58 -17.17 -7.46
N ARG A 72 5.35 -16.29 -8.43
CA ARG A 72 6.31 -16.02 -9.51
C ARG A 72 7.66 -15.57 -8.96
N ARG A 73 7.67 -14.65 -8.00
CA ARG A 73 8.90 -14.20 -7.34
C ARG A 73 9.64 -15.34 -6.63
N MET A 74 8.92 -16.26 -5.98
CA MET A 74 9.53 -17.40 -5.30
C MET A 74 10.23 -18.34 -6.29
N GLU A 75 9.62 -18.60 -7.45
CA GLU A 75 10.20 -19.42 -8.51
C GLU A 75 11.47 -18.78 -9.10
N GLU A 76 11.46 -17.46 -9.32
CA GLU A 76 12.63 -16.68 -9.77
C GLU A 76 13.78 -16.73 -8.75
N ILE A 77 13.48 -16.61 -7.45
CA ILE A 77 14.49 -16.71 -6.38
C ILE A 77 15.07 -18.14 -6.34
N ASN A 78 14.22 -19.17 -6.41
CA ASN A 78 14.70 -20.55 -6.35
C ASN A 78 15.60 -20.89 -7.56
N THR A 79 15.24 -20.44 -8.76
CA THR A 79 16.02 -20.68 -9.99
C THR A 79 17.34 -19.92 -9.99
N THR A 80 17.35 -18.67 -9.55
CA THR A 80 18.60 -17.89 -9.38
C THR A 80 19.48 -18.47 -8.29
N GLN A 81 18.92 -18.94 -7.18
CA GLN A 81 19.67 -19.58 -6.10
C GLN A 81 20.30 -20.90 -6.56
N ALA A 82 19.56 -21.75 -7.29
CA ALA A 82 20.10 -22.97 -7.87
C ALA A 82 21.22 -22.69 -8.91
N ALA A 83 21.11 -21.62 -9.69
CA ALA A 83 22.14 -21.22 -10.64
C ALA A 83 23.43 -20.72 -9.93
N LEU A 84 23.28 -19.98 -8.83
CA LEU A 84 24.41 -19.53 -8.00
C LEU A 84 25.11 -20.71 -7.31
N GLU A 85 24.34 -21.68 -6.81
CA GLU A 85 24.88 -22.91 -6.20
C GLU A 85 25.65 -23.76 -7.23
N ALA A 86 25.14 -23.88 -8.45
CA ALA A 86 25.83 -24.58 -9.54
C ALA A 86 27.13 -23.86 -9.96
N GLN A 87 27.16 -22.53 -9.94
CA GLN A 87 28.38 -21.75 -10.20
C GLN A 87 29.42 -21.89 -9.09
N ASN A 88 29.01 -21.90 -7.82
CA ASN A 88 29.93 -22.09 -6.69
C ASN A 88 30.57 -23.48 -6.69
N GLN A 89 29.83 -24.54 -7.04
CA GLN A 89 30.38 -25.90 -7.17
C GLN A 89 31.40 -26.02 -8.32
N GLN A 90 31.26 -25.23 -9.38
CA GLN A 90 32.23 -25.16 -10.48
C GLN A 90 33.53 -24.43 -10.09
N VAL A 91 33.47 -23.49 -9.14
CA VAL A 91 34.66 -22.80 -8.60
C VAL A 91 35.42 -23.70 -7.62
N GLU A 92 34.74 -24.54 -6.83
CA GLU A 92 35.41 -25.50 -5.92
C GLU A 92 36.09 -26.68 -6.63
N GLN A 93 35.69 -27.04 -7.85
CA GLN A 93 36.27 -28.17 -8.61
C GLN A 93 37.50 -27.82 -9.46
N ASN A 94 37.91 -26.55 -9.53
CA ASN A 94 39.13 -26.15 -10.22
C ASN A 94 40.12 -25.47 -9.23
N PRO A 95 40.74 -26.23 -8.32
CA PRO A 95 41.79 -25.72 -7.46
C PRO A 95 43.06 -25.55 -8.31
N GLN A 96 43.43 -24.31 -8.57
CA GLN A 96 44.75 -23.98 -9.12
C GLN A 96 45.77 -23.85 -7.98
#